data_AF-A0A0B1TUX5-F1
#
_entry.id   AF-A0A0B1TUX5-F1
#
_cell.length_a   1.000
_cell.length_b   1.000
_cell.length_c   1.000
_cell.angle_alpha   90.00
_cell.angle_beta   90.00
_cell.angle_gamma   90.00
#
_symmetry.space_group_name_H-M   'P 1'
#
loop_
_entity.id
_entity.type
_entity.pdbx_description
1 polymer ?
#
loop_
_entity_poly.entity_id
_entity_poly.type
_entity_poly.pdbx_seq_one_letter_code
_entity_poly.pdbx_strand_id
1 'polypeptide(L)'
;MLSSHGCRVLTPELHLCAVLQSRNLGRRVPNQGKPPILPPSRKVLYHVVHVPWQSPEDVKELLWRRHVYNNAVISLKEVFRQEIQQAEAAGKGLEAIERGRRRRVQSPHRRKRSHQSREESHISSEVKIQAEARAVREQTEWRNTQREILSEIEEALKKQQQTAEVASEEVRAAIARSSNFVDKTNLEAKILEALENPKVYDFAIDRQGNKFYDPKPVKYQEGVPTRQKGRLFDRTLNIAPNNVGDEKEEQQVEAKTTKS
;
A
#
# COMPACT_ATOMS: atom_id res chain seq x y z
N MET A 1 -64.55 36.71 56.19
CA MET A 1 -63.21 36.12 56.00
C MET A 1 -63.37 34.92 55.10
N LEU A 2 -62.68 34.94 53.95
CA LEU A 2 -62.96 34.12 52.78
C LEU A 2 -62.38 32.71 52.90
N SER A 3 -63.22 31.74 52.52
CA SER A 3 -62.90 30.33 52.25
C SER A 3 -62.16 30.22 50.91
N SER A 4 -61.09 29.42 50.85
CA SER A 4 -60.50 28.96 49.58
C SER A 4 -60.27 27.45 49.63
N HIS A 5 -60.86 26.75 48.67
CA HIS A 5 -60.61 25.34 48.39
C HIS A 5 -59.50 25.24 47.34
N GLY A 6 -58.44 24.51 47.67
CA GLY A 6 -57.31 24.23 46.79
C GLY A 6 -57.17 22.73 46.54
N CYS A 7 -57.49 22.33 45.32
CA CYS A 7 -57.34 20.99 44.74
C CYS A 7 -55.88 20.49 44.78
N ARG A 8 -55.67 19.20 45.06
CA ARG A 8 -54.49 18.47 44.56
C ARG A 8 -54.85 17.03 44.18
N VAL A 9 -54.74 16.82 42.87
CA VAL A 9 -54.84 15.56 42.13
C VAL A 9 -53.64 14.67 42.46
N LEU A 10 -53.86 13.37 42.69
CA LEU A 10 -52.84 12.34 42.61
C LEU A 10 -53.32 11.24 41.66
N THR A 11 -52.62 11.12 40.54
CA THR A 11 -52.43 9.90 39.76
C THR A 11 -50.90 9.77 39.58
N PRO A 12 -50.29 8.69 39.04
CA PRO A 12 -50.78 7.35 38.69
C PRO A 12 -49.79 6.21 39.13
N GLU A 13 -50.06 4.96 38.72
CA GLU A 13 -49.05 3.94 38.35
C GLU A 13 -48.09 3.36 39.41
N LEU A 14 -48.35 2.10 39.84
CA LEU A 14 -47.27 1.13 40.06
C LEU A 14 -47.63 -0.20 39.38
N HIS A 15 -47.29 -0.22 38.10
CA HIS A 15 -47.10 -1.40 37.26
C HIS A 15 -46.03 -2.34 37.87
N LEU A 16 -46.28 -3.65 37.78
CA LEU A 16 -45.30 -4.71 37.54
C LEU A 16 -43.98 -4.69 38.35
N CYS A 17 -43.97 -5.42 39.46
CA CYS A 17 -42.74 -6.05 39.99
C CYS A 17 -43.03 -7.43 40.59
N ALA A 18 -43.76 -8.28 39.84
CA ALA A 18 -43.78 -9.72 40.08
C ALA A 18 -42.59 -10.38 39.37
N VAL A 19 -41.36 -9.99 39.74
CA VAL A 19 -40.13 -10.63 39.27
C VAL A 19 -39.60 -11.51 40.40
N LEU A 20 -39.86 -12.82 40.27
CA LEU A 20 -38.98 -13.92 40.63
C LEU A 20 -38.00 -13.65 41.78
N GLN A 21 -38.52 -13.54 43.01
CA GLN A 21 -37.69 -13.76 44.20
C GLN A 21 -37.51 -15.28 44.38
N SER A 22 -36.62 -15.89 43.59
CA SER A 22 -36.01 -17.14 44.00
C SER A 22 -35.23 -16.84 45.28
N ARG A 23 -35.81 -17.21 46.42
CA ARG A 23 -35.13 -17.14 47.71
C ARG A 23 -33.93 -18.08 47.64
N ASN A 24 -32.78 -17.54 47.28
CA ASN A 24 -31.48 -18.19 47.44
C ASN A 24 -31.22 -18.32 48.94
N LEU A 25 -31.88 -19.28 49.59
CA LEU A 25 -31.60 -19.75 50.95
C LEU A 25 -30.31 -20.60 50.95
N GLY A 26 -29.30 -20.14 50.23
CA GLY A 26 -27.96 -20.71 50.30
C GLY A 26 -27.37 -20.35 51.65
N ARG A 27 -27.01 -21.35 52.46
CA ARG A 27 -26.18 -21.12 53.64
C ARG A 27 -24.90 -20.43 53.16
N ARG A 28 -24.64 -19.20 53.61
CA ARG A 28 -23.33 -18.57 53.36
C ARG A 28 -22.26 -19.47 53.95
N VAL A 29 -21.23 -19.76 53.16
CA VAL A 29 -20.08 -20.53 53.63
C VAL A 29 -19.49 -19.77 54.82
N PRO A 30 -19.24 -20.42 55.96
CA PRO A 30 -18.65 -19.74 57.11
C PRO A 30 -17.32 -19.11 56.67
N ASN A 31 -17.05 -17.90 57.15
CA ASN A 31 -15.80 -17.22 56.85
C ASN A 31 -14.63 -18.15 57.22
N GLN A 32 -13.78 -18.46 56.25
CA GLN A 32 -12.60 -19.27 56.51
C GLN A 32 -11.72 -18.51 57.51
N GLY A 33 -11.36 -19.17 58.61
CA GLY A 33 -10.50 -18.60 59.65
C GLY A 33 -9.11 -18.25 59.11
N LYS A 34 -8.25 -17.68 59.96
CA LYS A 34 -6.87 -17.37 59.57
C LYS A 34 -6.15 -18.67 59.16
N PRO A 35 -5.49 -18.72 57.99
CA PRO A 35 -4.78 -19.91 57.54
C PRO A 35 -3.63 -20.25 58.50
N PRO A 36 -3.26 -21.54 58.66
CA PRO A 36 -2.20 -22.00 59.59
C PRO A 36 -0.81 -21.42 59.32
N ILE A 37 -0.62 -20.83 58.14
CA ILE A 37 0.63 -20.23 57.66
C ILE A 37 0.92 -18.90 58.39
N LEU A 38 -0.12 -18.23 58.90
CA LEU A 38 0.04 -16.94 59.56
C LEU A 38 0.37 -17.14 61.04
N PRO A 39 1.37 -16.43 61.57
CA PRO A 39 1.65 -16.49 63.00
C PRO A 39 0.44 -15.96 63.79
N PRO A 40 0.16 -16.55 64.97
CA PRO A 40 -0.90 -16.04 65.84
C PRO A 40 -0.61 -14.60 66.24
N SER A 41 -1.66 -13.80 66.44
CA SER A 41 -1.49 -12.40 66.84
C SER A 41 -0.82 -12.30 68.21
N ARG A 42 0.00 -11.25 68.44
CA ARG A 42 0.71 -11.00 69.70
C ARG A 42 -0.17 -11.05 70.95
N LYS A 43 -1.44 -10.63 70.84
CA LYS A 43 -2.43 -10.69 71.93
C LYS A 43 -2.86 -12.12 72.29
N VAL A 44 -2.88 -13.03 71.32
CA VAL A 44 -3.29 -14.44 71.50
C VAL A 44 -2.12 -15.31 71.96
N LEU A 45 -0.88 -14.98 71.58
CA LEU A 45 0.34 -15.74 71.93
C LEU A 45 0.46 -16.05 73.43
N TYR A 46 0.03 -15.12 74.29
CA TYR A 46 0.14 -15.24 75.74
C TYR A 46 -1.23 -15.30 76.44
N HIS A 47 -2.33 -15.36 75.67
CA HIS A 47 -3.66 -15.43 76.25
C HIS A 47 -4.05 -16.88 76.52
N VAL A 48 -4.08 -17.25 77.79
CA VAL A 48 -4.63 -18.53 78.22
C VAL A 48 -6.14 -18.36 78.42
N VAL A 49 -6.93 -19.18 77.73
CA VAL A 49 -8.38 -19.21 77.90
C VAL A 49 -8.68 -19.85 79.25
N HIS A 50 -9.05 -19.03 80.23
CA HIS A 50 -9.51 -19.51 81.53
C HIS A 50 -10.97 -19.93 81.41
N VAL A 51 -11.20 -21.24 81.45
CA VAL A 51 -12.57 -21.78 81.50
C VAL A 51 -13.11 -21.56 82.91
N PRO A 52 -14.30 -20.96 83.08
CA PRO A 52 -14.88 -20.78 84.40
C PRO A 52 -15.13 -22.14 85.06
N TRP A 53 -14.86 -22.24 86.35
CA TRP A 53 -15.17 -23.44 87.12
C TRP A 53 -16.69 -23.64 87.15
N GLN A 54 -17.12 -24.86 86.85
CA GLN A 54 -18.54 -25.24 86.88
C GLN A 54 -18.77 -26.29 87.96
N SER A 55 -19.97 -26.27 88.55
CA SER A 55 -20.34 -27.27 89.54
C SER A 55 -20.40 -28.66 88.87
N PRO A 56 -19.97 -29.73 89.56
CA PRO A 56 -19.98 -31.07 88.98
C PRO A 56 -21.40 -31.61 88.75
N GLU A 57 -22.40 -31.07 89.44
CA GLU A 57 -23.81 -31.46 89.30
C GLU A 57 -24.41 -30.88 88.02
N ASP A 58 -24.21 -29.58 87.77
CA ASP A 58 -24.71 -28.91 86.56
C ASP A 58 -24.07 -29.51 85.30
N VAL A 59 -22.78 -29.84 85.35
CA VAL A 59 -22.07 -30.46 84.22
C VAL A 59 -22.66 -31.83 83.90
N LYS A 60 -22.94 -32.66 84.91
CA LYS A 60 -23.55 -33.98 84.72
C LYS A 60 -24.94 -33.85 84.08
N GLU A 61 -25.75 -32.93 84.57
CA GLU A 61 -27.08 -32.72 84.02
C GLU A 61 -27.04 -32.19 82.58
N LEU A 62 -26.18 -31.22 82.28
CA LEU A 62 -26.02 -30.68 80.94
C LEU A 62 -25.55 -31.73 79.94
N LEU A 63 -24.60 -32.59 80.34
CA LEU A 63 -24.14 -33.70 79.52
C LEU A 63 -25.26 -34.70 79.24
N TRP A 64 -26.08 -35.02 80.25
CA TRP A 64 -27.23 -35.90 80.07
C TRP A 64 -28.28 -35.29 79.14
N ARG A 65 -28.68 -34.03 79.37
CA ARG A 65 -29.63 -33.30 78.50
C ARG A 65 -29.14 -33.23 77.05
N ARG A 66 -27.84 -32.94 76.85
CA ARG A 66 -27.21 -32.93 75.52
C ARG A 66 -27.27 -34.31 74.85
N HIS A 67 -27.01 -35.37 75.61
CA HIS A 67 -27.06 -36.73 75.08
C HIS A 67 -28.49 -37.10 74.64
N VAL A 68 -29.49 -36.89 75.50
CA VAL A 68 -30.89 -37.16 75.19
C VAL A 68 -31.37 -36.37 73.96
N TYR A 69 -31.08 -35.07 73.92
CA TYR A 69 -31.43 -34.22 72.78
C TYR A 69 -30.77 -34.68 71.48
N ASN A 70 -29.47 -34.96 71.51
CA ASN A 70 -28.74 -35.41 70.31
C ASN A 70 -29.29 -36.74 69.79
N ASN A 71 -29.62 -37.67 70.68
CA ASN A 71 -30.23 -38.95 70.30
C ASN A 71 -31.57 -38.71 69.57
N ALA A 72 -32.45 -37.87 70.13
CA ALA A 72 -33.72 -37.53 69.50
C ALA A 72 -33.55 -36.87 68.11
N VAL A 73 -32.61 -35.93 67.97
CA VAL A 73 -32.33 -35.27 66.68
C VAL A 73 -31.76 -36.25 65.65
N ILE A 74 -30.91 -37.19 66.07
CA ILE A 74 -30.37 -38.23 65.20
C ILE A 74 -31.51 -39.12 64.70
N SER A 75 -32.41 -39.57 65.58
CA SER A 75 -33.59 -40.36 65.20
C SER A 75 -34.48 -39.62 64.18
N LEU A 76 -34.74 -38.33 64.38
CA LEU A 76 -35.51 -37.54 63.42
C LEU A 76 -34.83 -37.45 62.04
N LYS A 77 -33.51 -37.30 62.00
CA LYS A 77 -32.75 -37.29 60.73
C LYS A 77 -32.84 -38.63 60.01
N GLU A 78 -32.85 -39.74 60.74
CA GLU A 78 -32.99 -41.07 60.17
C GLU A 78 -34.37 -41.27 59.53
N VAL A 79 -35.43 -40.84 60.21
CA VAL A 79 -36.80 -40.86 59.65
C VAL A 79 -36.86 -40.08 58.33
N PHE A 80 -36.35 -38.85 58.29
CA PHE A 80 -36.34 -38.06 57.05
C PHE A 80 -35.48 -38.68 55.95
N ARG A 81 -34.36 -39.32 56.30
CA ARG A 81 -33.54 -40.04 55.31
C ARG A 81 -34.31 -41.20 54.70
N GLN A 82 -35.07 -41.94 55.51
CA GLN A 82 -35.91 -43.05 55.03
C GLN A 82 -37.04 -42.55 54.12
N GLU A 83 -37.70 -41.45 54.47
CA GLU A 83 -38.75 -40.84 53.63
C GLU A 83 -38.21 -40.43 52.25
N ILE A 84 -37.02 -39.83 52.20
CA ILE A 84 -36.35 -39.47 50.94
C ILE A 84 -36.07 -40.72 50.10
N GLN A 85 -35.52 -41.78 50.72
CA GLN A 85 -35.24 -43.04 50.04
C GLN A 85 -36.52 -43.70 49.50
N GLN A 86 -37.62 -43.67 50.26
CA GLN A 86 -38.91 -44.19 49.82
C GLN A 86 -39.49 -43.37 48.65
N ALA A 87 -39.34 -42.04 48.67
CA ALA A 87 -39.77 -41.17 47.57
C ALA A 87 -38.94 -41.38 46.29
N GLU A 88 -37.64 -41.65 46.42
CA GLU A 88 -36.75 -42.03 45.33
C GLU A 88 -37.13 -43.39 44.75
N ALA A 89 -37.36 -44.41 45.59
CA ALA A 89 -37.79 -45.74 45.19
C ALA A 89 -39.16 -45.73 44.47
N ALA A 90 -40.07 -44.85 44.90
CA ALA A 90 -41.36 -44.61 44.24
C ALA A 90 -41.25 -43.86 42.90
N GLY A 91 -40.04 -43.54 42.43
CA GLY A 91 -39.80 -42.87 41.14
C GLY A 91 -40.22 -41.39 41.11
N LYS A 92 -40.57 -40.81 42.26
CA LYS A 92 -40.85 -39.38 42.44
C LYS A 92 -39.60 -38.58 42.79
N GLY A 93 -38.42 -39.19 42.70
CA GLY A 93 -37.14 -38.52 42.90
C GLY A 93 -36.93 -37.39 41.89
N LEU A 94 -36.21 -36.35 42.33
CA LEU A 94 -35.87 -35.17 41.52
C LEU A 94 -35.22 -35.53 40.18
N GLU A 95 -34.46 -36.63 40.13
CA GLU A 95 -33.76 -37.09 38.94
C GLU A 95 -34.70 -37.64 37.85
N ALA A 96 -35.84 -38.23 38.22
CA ALA A 96 -36.83 -38.72 37.26
C ALA A 96 -37.56 -37.55 36.58
N ILE A 97 -37.91 -36.53 37.36
CA ILE A 97 -38.52 -35.28 36.89
C ILE A 97 -37.56 -34.53 35.97
N GLU A 98 -36.29 -34.41 36.36
CA GLU A 98 -35.26 -33.73 35.59
C GLU A 98 -34.96 -34.47 34.26
N ARG A 99 -34.90 -35.81 34.27
CA ARG A 99 -34.74 -36.60 33.03
C ARG A 99 -35.92 -36.41 32.07
N GLY A 100 -37.15 -36.36 32.57
CA GLY A 100 -38.34 -36.07 31.75
C GLY A 100 -38.31 -34.67 31.13
N ARG A 101 -37.88 -33.66 31.91
CA ARG A 101 -37.70 -32.29 31.44
C ARG A 101 -36.63 -32.19 30.36
N ARG A 102 -35.46 -32.82 30.56
CA ARG A 102 -34.35 -32.85 29.60
C ARG A 102 -34.75 -33.44 28.25
N ARG A 103 -35.49 -34.55 28.24
CA ARG A 103 -35.94 -35.18 26.99
C ARG A 103 -36.88 -34.28 26.17
N ARG A 104 -37.80 -33.56 26.83
CA ARG A 104 -38.72 -32.62 26.17
C ARG A 104 -37.99 -31.43 25.53
N VAL A 105 -36.91 -30.95 26.15
CA VAL A 105 -36.12 -29.83 25.63
C VAL A 105 -35.13 -30.27 24.54
N GLN A 106 -34.52 -31.45 24.66
CA GLN A 106 -33.49 -31.92 23.73
C GLN A 106 -34.01 -32.22 22.32
N SER A 107 -35.25 -32.73 22.17
CA SER A 107 -35.82 -33.08 20.87
C SER A 107 -35.95 -31.88 19.89
N PRO A 108 -36.60 -30.76 20.27
CA PRO A 108 -36.66 -29.58 19.40
C PRO A 108 -35.29 -28.88 19.26
N HIS A 109 -34.44 -28.90 20.30
CA HIS A 109 -33.10 -28.30 20.24
C HIS A 109 -32.17 -29.02 19.25
N ARG A 110 -32.26 -30.35 19.18
CA ARG A 110 -31.49 -31.16 18.23
C ARG A 110 -31.87 -30.86 16.78
N ARG A 111 -33.17 -30.71 16.49
CA ARG A 111 -33.66 -30.33 15.15
C ARG A 111 -33.15 -28.95 14.74
N LYS A 112 -33.25 -27.96 15.63
CA LYS A 112 -32.74 -26.59 15.38
C LYS A 112 -31.24 -26.60 15.04
N ARG A 113 -30.43 -27.34 15.80
CA ARG A 113 -28.99 -27.48 15.54
C ARG A 113 -28.68 -28.12 14.19
N SER A 114 -29.44 -29.14 13.77
CA SER A 114 -29.21 -29.76 12.46
C SER A 114 -29.57 -28.85 11.29
N HIS A 115 -30.56 -27.96 11.44
CA HIS A 115 -30.88 -26.96 10.42
C HIS A 115 -29.79 -25.88 10.35
N GLN A 116 -29.37 -25.36 11.51
CA GLN A 116 -28.27 -24.37 11.58
C GLN A 116 -26.98 -24.89 10.96
N SER A 117 -26.58 -26.12 11.27
CA SER A 117 -25.37 -26.73 10.71
C SER A 117 -25.42 -26.88 9.17
N ARG A 118 -26.60 -27.10 8.59
CA ARG A 118 -26.78 -27.15 7.14
C ARG A 118 -26.66 -25.77 6.52
N GLU A 119 -27.34 -24.78 7.09
CA GLU A 119 -27.28 -23.38 6.65
C GLU A 119 -25.84 -22.84 6.71
N GLU A 120 -25.13 -23.10 7.81
CA GLU A 120 -23.71 -22.75 7.97
C GLU A 120 -22.83 -23.39 6.90
N SER A 121 -23.10 -24.65 6.54
CA SER A 121 -22.35 -25.36 5.50
C SER A 121 -22.57 -24.75 4.12
N HIS A 122 -23.81 -24.37 3.79
CA HIS A 122 -24.13 -23.68 2.54
C HIS A 122 -23.44 -22.31 2.47
N ILE A 123 -23.55 -21.49 3.51
CA ILE A 123 -22.87 -20.19 3.59
C ILE A 123 -21.35 -20.35 3.46
N SER A 124 -20.77 -21.34 4.14
CA SER A 124 -19.33 -21.64 4.05
C SER A 124 -18.91 -21.97 2.62
N SER A 125 -19.72 -22.75 1.89
CA SER A 125 -19.43 -23.09 0.49
C SER A 125 -19.50 -21.88 -0.44
N GLU A 126 -20.48 -20.98 -0.26
CA GLU A 126 -20.61 -19.76 -1.05
C GLU A 126 -19.46 -18.79 -0.78
N VAL A 127 -19.06 -18.62 0.48
CA VAL A 127 -17.92 -17.78 0.87
C VAL A 127 -16.62 -18.30 0.25
N LYS A 128 -16.44 -19.62 0.16
CA LYS A 128 -15.27 -20.22 -0.52
C LYS A 128 -15.24 -19.89 -2.01
N ILE A 129 -16.37 -20.05 -2.70
CA ILE A 129 -16.48 -19.69 -4.13
C ILE A 129 -16.17 -18.21 -4.35
N GLN A 130 -16.67 -17.33 -3.48
CA GLN A 130 -16.38 -15.89 -3.56
C GLN A 130 -14.91 -15.56 -3.22
N ALA A 131 -14.28 -16.30 -2.32
CA ALA A 131 -12.86 -16.15 -2.01
C ALA A 131 -11.99 -16.58 -3.20
N GLU A 132 -12.32 -17.69 -3.85
CA GLU A 132 -11.66 -18.16 -5.07
C GLU A 132 -11.80 -17.15 -6.21
N ALA A 133 -13.01 -16.60 -6.42
CA ALA A 133 -13.25 -15.56 -7.43
C ALA A 133 -12.51 -14.23 -7.13
N ARG A 134 -12.23 -13.91 -5.86
CA ARG A 134 -11.38 -12.78 -5.49
C ARG A 134 -9.91 -13.09 -5.76
N ALA A 135 -9.43 -14.25 -5.35
CA ALA A 135 -8.05 -14.68 -5.59
C ALA A 135 -7.69 -14.71 -7.08
N VAL A 136 -8.61 -15.16 -7.95
CA VAL A 136 -8.41 -15.13 -9.40
C VAL A 136 -8.32 -13.69 -9.92
N ARG A 137 -9.20 -12.79 -9.48
CA ARG A 137 -9.17 -11.37 -9.88
C ARG A 137 -7.88 -10.68 -9.42
N GLU A 138 -7.51 -10.84 -8.16
CA GLU A 138 -6.26 -10.33 -7.61
C GLU A 138 -5.04 -10.86 -8.38
N GLN A 139 -5.04 -12.14 -8.76
CA GLN A 139 -3.96 -12.72 -9.56
C GLN A 139 -3.92 -12.13 -10.98
N THR A 140 -5.07 -11.86 -11.60
CA THR A 140 -5.12 -11.22 -12.93
C THR A 140 -4.67 -9.76 -12.88
N GLU A 141 -5.11 -9.01 -11.86
CA GLU A 141 -4.70 -7.63 -11.63
C GLU A 141 -3.20 -7.56 -11.35
N TRP A 142 -2.68 -8.46 -10.51
CA TRP A 142 -1.24 -8.57 -10.25
C TRP A 142 -0.42 -8.86 -11.53
N ARG A 143 -0.90 -9.75 -12.39
CA ARG A 143 -0.22 -10.02 -13.68
C ARG A 143 -0.28 -8.81 -14.62
N ASN A 144 -1.35 -8.01 -14.56
CA ASN A 144 -1.48 -6.79 -15.36
C ASN A 144 -0.51 -5.71 -14.87
N THR A 145 -0.45 -5.47 -13.55
CA THR A 145 0.48 -4.49 -12.98
C THR A 145 1.94 -4.88 -13.23
N GLN A 146 2.28 -6.18 -13.12
CA GLN A 146 3.60 -6.66 -13.49
C GLN A 146 3.95 -6.37 -14.96
N ARG A 147 2.99 -6.55 -15.89
CA ARG A 147 3.20 -6.24 -17.31
C ARG A 147 3.40 -4.74 -17.54
N GLU A 148 2.60 -3.90 -16.88
CA GLU A 148 2.72 -2.44 -16.96
C GLU A 148 4.10 -1.97 -16.46
N ILE A 149 4.53 -2.45 -15.29
CA ILE A 149 5.85 -2.12 -14.72
C ILE A 149 6.98 -2.53 -15.68
N LEU A 150 6.92 -3.74 -16.25
CA LEU A 150 7.93 -4.18 -17.21
C LEU A 150 7.95 -3.31 -18.47
N SER A 151 6.77 -2.93 -18.98
CA SER A 151 6.69 -2.03 -20.15
C SER A 151 7.28 -0.64 -19.86
N GLU A 152 7.01 -0.07 -18.69
CA GLU A 152 7.59 1.22 -18.27
C GLU A 152 9.11 1.15 -18.14
N ILE A 153 9.63 0.05 -17.56
CA ILE A 153 11.08 -0.18 -17.45
C ILE A 153 11.71 -0.30 -18.84
N GLU A 154 11.10 -1.06 -19.75
CA GLU A 154 11.61 -1.20 -21.12
C GLU A 154 11.62 0.14 -21.87
N GLU A 155 10.56 0.94 -21.74
CA GLU A 155 10.51 2.27 -22.35
C GLU A 155 11.56 3.22 -21.78
N ALA A 156 11.74 3.21 -20.46
CA ALA A 156 12.77 4.01 -19.80
C ALA A 156 14.18 3.62 -20.27
N LEU A 157 14.47 2.31 -20.35
CA LEU A 157 15.75 1.80 -20.84
C LEU A 157 15.98 2.17 -22.31
N LYS A 158 14.96 2.06 -23.18
CA LYS A 158 15.07 2.47 -24.59
C LYS A 158 15.37 3.96 -24.73
N LYS A 159 14.71 4.83 -23.96
CA LYS A 159 14.98 6.27 -23.95
C LYS A 159 16.40 6.57 -23.47
N GLN A 160 16.86 5.89 -22.43
CA GLN A 160 18.24 6.02 -21.94
C GLN A 160 19.27 5.56 -22.98
N GLN A 161 19.01 4.46 -23.67
CA GLN A 161 19.90 3.97 -24.74
C GLN A 161 19.97 4.96 -25.90
N GLN A 162 18.82 5.46 -26.39
CA GLN A 162 18.78 6.44 -27.48
C GLN A 162 19.52 7.73 -27.11
N THR A 163 19.30 8.25 -25.90
CA THR A 163 19.99 9.46 -25.43
C THR A 163 21.49 9.23 -25.28
N ALA A 164 21.91 8.07 -24.79
CA ALA A 164 23.32 7.69 -24.71
C ALA A 164 23.97 7.54 -26.09
N GLU A 165 23.27 6.96 -27.06
CA GLU A 165 23.73 6.82 -28.45
C GLU A 165 23.95 8.19 -29.09
N VAL A 166 22.95 9.07 -29.05
CA VAL A 166 23.06 10.44 -29.60
C VAL A 166 24.20 11.21 -28.93
N ALA A 167 24.28 11.18 -27.59
CA ALA A 167 25.37 11.85 -26.87
C ALA A 167 26.74 11.28 -27.25
N SER A 168 26.84 9.97 -27.44
CA SER A 168 28.10 9.33 -27.86
C SER A 168 28.50 9.72 -29.29
N GLU A 169 27.53 9.87 -30.19
CA GLU A 169 27.75 10.32 -31.56
C GLU A 169 28.18 11.79 -31.60
N GLU A 170 27.56 12.64 -30.80
CA GLU A 170 27.95 14.05 -30.66
C GLU A 170 29.38 14.20 -30.16
N VAL A 171 29.75 13.43 -29.13
CA VAL A 171 31.12 13.41 -28.60
C VAL A 171 32.10 12.91 -29.66
N ARG A 172 31.77 11.83 -30.38
CA ARG A 172 32.61 11.30 -31.46
C ARG A 172 32.78 12.31 -32.59
N ALA A 173 31.72 13.01 -32.98
CA ALA A 173 31.75 14.08 -33.97
C ALA A 173 32.54 15.30 -33.48
N ALA A 174 32.49 15.62 -32.19
CA ALA A 174 33.31 16.68 -31.60
C ALA A 174 34.80 16.33 -31.61
N ILE A 175 35.16 15.09 -31.27
CA ILE A 175 36.55 14.58 -31.36
C ILE A 175 37.05 14.61 -32.80
N ALA A 176 36.21 14.21 -33.77
CA ALA A 176 36.55 14.29 -35.18
C ALA A 176 36.71 15.73 -35.69
N ARG A 177 35.98 16.70 -35.10
CA ARG A 177 36.16 18.13 -35.39
C ARG A 177 37.40 18.71 -34.71
N SER A 178 37.75 18.24 -33.51
CA SER A 178 38.87 18.79 -32.74
C SER A 178 40.22 18.54 -33.38
N SER A 179 40.36 17.50 -34.21
CA SER A 179 41.57 17.28 -35.01
C SER A 179 41.88 18.44 -35.97
N ASN A 180 40.86 19.22 -36.37
CA ASN A 180 40.99 20.37 -37.27
C ASN A 180 41.12 21.71 -36.54
N PHE A 181 41.23 21.72 -35.20
CA PHE A 181 41.40 22.95 -34.44
C PHE A 181 42.81 23.54 -34.61
N VAL A 182 42.91 24.87 -34.44
CA VAL A 182 44.15 25.61 -34.63
C VAL A 182 44.90 25.71 -33.30
N ASP A 183 46.03 25.02 -33.22
CA ASP A 183 46.96 25.11 -32.10
C ASP A 183 48.06 26.15 -32.36
N LYS A 184 48.79 26.53 -31.30
CA LYS A 184 49.93 27.47 -31.40
C LYS A 184 51.00 27.02 -32.40
N THR A 185 51.16 25.70 -32.57
CA THR A 185 52.13 25.10 -33.50
C THR A 185 51.65 25.10 -34.95
N ASN A 186 50.33 25.04 -35.19
CA ASN A 186 49.71 24.96 -36.52
C ASN A 186 49.18 26.32 -37.03
N LEU A 187 49.34 27.38 -36.23
CA LEU A 187 48.72 28.68 -36.48
C LEU A 187 49.18 29.31 -37.80
N GLU A 188 50.50 29.40 -38.02
CA GLU A 188 51.06 30.06 -39.20
C GLU A 188 50.70 29.32 -40.50
N ALA A 189 50.75 28.00 -40.49
CA ALA A 189 50.38 27.17 -41.64
C ALA A 189 48.89 27.34 -42.02
N LYS A 190 48.00 27.37 -41.02
CA LYS A 190 46.56 27.60 -41.24
C LYS A 190 46.23 29.01 -41.72
N ILE A 191 47.00 30.02 -41.31
CA ILE A 191 46.86 31.39 -41.84
C ILE A 191 47.17 31.43 -43.34
N LEU A 192 48.26 30.78 -43.78
CA LEU A 192 48.61 30.70 -45.19
C LEU A 192 47.56 29.93 -46.00
N GLU A 193 47.10 28.78 -45.50
CA GLU A 193 46.05 27.98 -46.14
C GLU A 193 44.76 28.79 -46.35
N ALA A 194 44.35 29.59 -45.36
CA ALA A 194 43.16 30.44 -45.43
C ALA A 194 43.33 31.60 -46.42
N LEU A 195 44.53 32.17 -46.54
CA LEU A 195 44.83 33.23 -47.52
C LEU A 195 44.94 32.70 -48.95
N GLU A 196 45.30 31.42 -49.12
CA GLU A 196 45.34 30.76 -50.43
C GLU A 196 43.96 30.31 -50.90
N ASN A 197 43.10 29.88 -49.98
CA ASN A 197 41.77 29.36 -50.29
C ASN A 197 40.63 30.22 -49.68
N PRO A 198 40.33 31.40 -50.27
CA PRO A 198 39.19 32.19 -49.84
C PRO A 198 37.87 31.43 -50.06
N LYS A 199 36.99 31.43 -49.05
CA LYS A 199 35.70 30.75 -49.10
C LYS A 199 34.56 31.74 -48.99
N VAL A 200 33.68 31.75 -49.98
CA VAL A 200 32.45 32.56 -50.02
C VAL A 200 31.30 31.71 -49.51
N TYR A 201 30.51 32.26 -48.59
CA TYR A 201 29.32 31.62 -48.03
C TYR A 201 28.02 32.20 -48.58
N ASP A 202 28.11 33.19 -49.46
CA ASP A 202 26.96 33.83 -50.07
C ASP A 202 26.27 32.87 -51.04
N PHE A 203 24.95 32.81 -50.94
CA PHE A 203 24.10 32.06 -51.86
C PHE A 203 22.77 32.78 -52.02
N ALA A 204 22.21 32.75 -53.23
CA ALA A 204 20.87 33.22 -53.50
C ALA A 204 19.86 32.06 -53.30
N ILE A 205 18.65 32.38 -52.85
CA ILE A 205 17.55 31.41 -52.75
C ILE A 205 16.44 31.86 -53.68
N ASP A 206 15.99 30.94 -54.52
CA ASP A 206 14.87 31.18 -55.42
C ASP A 206 13.52 31.13 -54.69
N ARG A 207 12.44 31.60 -55.34
CA ARG A 207 11.07 31.50 -54.79
C ARG A 207 10.62 30.05 -54.53
N GLN A 208 11.27 29.09 -55.17
CA GLN A 208 11.07 27.63 -54.98
C GLN A 208 11.96 27.03 -53.87
N GLY A 209 12.82 27.82 -53.24
CA GLY A 209 13.74 27.36 -52.18
C GLY A 209 15.07 26.78 -52.68
N ASN A 210 15.34 26.81 -53.99
CA ASN A 210 16.59 26.32 -54.57
C ASN A 210 17.74 27.27 -54.26
N LYS A 211 18.87 26.73 -53.78
CA LYS A 211 20.07 27.51 -53.43
C LYS A 211 21.02 27.60 -54.63
N PHE A 212 21.40 28.81 -55.00
CA PHE A 212 22.42 29.09 -56.02
C PHE A 212 23.67 29.64 -55.35
N TYR A 213 24.79 28.95 -55.52
CA TYR A 213 26.07 29.32 -54.94
C TYR A 213 26.95 29.99 -55.99
N ASP A 214 27.71 30.99 -55.56
CA ASP A 214 28.73 31.59 -56.41
C ASP A 214 29.91 30.63 -56.62
N PRO A 215 30.58 30.68 -57.79
CA PRO A 215 31.75 29.86 -58.05
C PRO A 215 32.89 30.22 -57.09
N LYS A 216 33.76 29.25 -56.79
CA LYS A 216 34.90 29.45 -55.88
C LYS A 216 35.79 30.61 -56.38
N PRO A 217 36.09 31.61 -55.55
CA PRO A 217 36.96 32.72 -55.94
C PRO A 217 38.38 32.20 -56.21
N VAL A 218 38.96 32.64 -57.33
CA VAL A 218 40.33 32.29 -57.71
C VAL A 218 41.25 33.46 -57.35
N LYS A 219 42.35 33.18 -56.63
CA LYS A 219 43.30 34.20 -56.17
C LYS A 219 44.05 34.88 -57.30
N TYR A 220 44.34 34.14 -58.38
CA TYR A 220 44.99 34.64 -59.58
C TYR A 220 44.05 34.48 -60.78
N GLN A 221 43.91 35.50 -61.62
CA GLN A 221 43.24 35.34 -62.90
C GLN A 221 44.16 34.55 -63.83
N GLU A 222 43.96 33.24 -63.93
CA GLU A 222 44.69 32.41 -64.88
C GLU A 222 44.21 32.70 -66.30
N GLY A 223 45.13 33.20 -67.14
CA GLY A 223 44.87 33.55 -68.54
C GLY A 223 45.77 34.70 -69.02
N VAL A 224 45.78 34.94 -70.34
CA VAL A 224 46.38 36.16 -70.90
C VAL A 224 45.62 37.34 -70.27
N PRO A 225 46.30 38.32 -69.63
CA PRO A 225 45.63 39.51 -69.09
C PRO A 225 44.68 40.02 -70.16
N THR A 226 43.43 40.27 -69.82
CA THR A 226 42.48 40.83 -70.77
C THR A 226 43.10 42.09 -71.33
N ARG A 227 43.62 42.03 -72.56
CA ARG A 227 44.11 43.19 -73.29
C ARG A 227 42.92 44.13 -73.26
N GLN A 228 43.02 45.23 -72.51
CA GLN A 228 42.03 46.28 -72.55
C GLN A 228 41.94 46.70 -74.02
N LYS A 229 40.94 46.19 -74.74
CA LYS A 229 40.53 46.81 -75.99
C LYS A 229 40.07 48.19 -75.56
N GLY A 230 40.81 49.18 -76.04
CA GLY A 230 40.87 50.56 -75.56
C GLY A 230 39.62 51.06 -74.87
N ARG A 231 39.84 51.81 -73.79
CA ARG A 231 38.84 52.74 -73.26
C ARG A 231 38.24 53.49 -74.46
N LEU A 232 36.92 53.66 -74.48
CA LEU A 232 36.18 54.35 -75.54
C LEU A 232 36.76 55.76 -75.88
N PHE A 233 37.56 56.33 -74.98
CA PHE A 233 38.28 57.60 -75.10
C PHE A 233 39.50 57.60 -76.03
N ASP A 234 40.06 56.44 -76.41
CA ASP A 234 41.20 56.39 -77.35
C ASP A 234 40.77 56.54 -78.82
N ARG A 235 39.47 56.42 -79.13
CA ARG A 235 38.93 56.74 -80.47
C ARG A 235 38.71 58.24 -80.71
N THR A 236 38.70 59.07 -79.65
CA THR A 236 38.41 60.51 -79.76
C THR A 236 39.65 61.39 -79.84
N LEU A 237 40.84 60.81 -79.74
CA LEU A 237 42.11 61.51 -79.95
C LEU A 237 42.77 60.91 -81.20
N ASN A 238 42.73 61.65 -82.31
CA ASN A 238 43.38 61.32 -83.59
C ASN A 238 44.91 61.24 -83.44
N ILE A 239 45.42 60.21 -82.77
CA ILE A 239 46.84 59.87 -82.77
C ILE A 239 46.98 58.70 -83.73
N ALA A 240 47.34 59.03 -84.96
CA ALA A 240 47.63 58.06 -86.01
C ALA A 240 48.77 57.12 -85.56
N PRO A 241 48.62 55.80 -85.69
CA PRO A 241 49.76 54.90 -85.65
C PRO A 241 50.50 54.98 -86.99
N ASN A 242 51.75 55.46 -86.95
CA ASN A 242 52.66 55.28 -88.07
C ASN A 242 52.94 53.78 -88.26
N ASN A 243 52.82 53.37 -89.53
CA ASN A 243 52.94 52.02 -90.06
C ASN A 243 54.32 51.37 -89.88
N VAL A 244 54.33 50.09 -90.28
CA VAL A 244 55.43 49.20 -90.71
C VAL A 244 55.82 48.18 -89.61
N GLY A 245 55.61 46.87 -89.76
CA GLY A 245 55.16 46.10 -90.91
C GLY A 245 55.15 44.60 -90.61
N ASP A 246 54.87 43.87 -91.69
CA ASP A 246 55.03 42.43 -91.93
C ASP A 246 53.92 41.47 -91.48
N GLU A 247 53.02 41.30 -92.44
CA GLU A 247 52.15 40.15 -92.72
C GLU A 247 52.97 38.87 -92.87
N LYS A 248 52.47 37.75 -92.32
CA LYS A 248 52.40 36.46 -93.04
C LYS A 248 51.12 35.72 -92.67
N GLU A 249 50.46 35.31 -93.74
CA GLU A 249 49.27 34.46 -93.83
C GLU A 249 49.50 33.08 -93.19
N GLU A 250 48.42 32.44 -92.73
CA GLU A 250 48.03 31.11 -93.23
C GLU A 250 46.67 30.66 -92.68
N GLN A 251 46.05 29.80 -93.46
CA GLN A 251 44.62 29.52 -93.60
C GLN A 251 44.12 28.44 -92.63
N GLN A 252 42.79 28.40 -92.48
CA GLN A 252 41.86 27.24 -92.32
C GLN A 252 42.34 26.04 -91.46
N VAL A 253 41.50 25.49 -90.56
CA VAL A 253 40.59 24.38 -90.91
C VAL A 253 39.65 24.11 -89.72
N GLU A 254 38.38 23.85 -90.05
CA GLU A 254 37.36 23.27 -89.18
C GLU A 254 37.77 21.88 -88.64
N ALA A 255 37.46 21.57 -87.38
CA ALA A 255 37.04 20.23 -87.01
C ALA A 255 36.33 20.19 -85.65
N LYS A 256 35.06 19.78 -85.70
CA LYS A 256 34.29 19.22 -84.59
C LYS A 256 35.06 18.06 -83.94
N THR A 257 34.97 17.93 -82.61
CA THR A 257 34.82 16.58 -82.00
C THR A 257 34.26 16.65 -80.59
N THR A 258 33.06 16.12 -80.48
CA THR A 258 32.42 15.49 -79.32
C THR A 258 33.25 14.35 -78.73
N LYS A 259 33.19 14.20 -77.40
CA LYS A 259 33.32 12.97 -76.57
C LYS A 259 33.64 13.45 -75.14
N SER A 260 33.26 12.80 -74.05
CA SER A 260 32.31 11.73 -73.74
C SER A 260 32.21 11.73 -72.21
#